data_AF-A0A7C7A5L5-F1
#
_entry.id   AF-A0A7C7A5L5-F1
#
_cell.length_a   1.000
_cell.length_b   1.000
_cell.length_c   1.000
_cell.angle_alpha   90.00
_cell.angle_beta   90.00
_cell.angle_gamma   90.00
#
_symmetry.space_group_name_H-M   'P 1'
#
loop_
_entity.id
_entity.type
_entity.pdbx_description
1 polymer ?
#
loop_
_entity_poly.entity_id
_entity_poly.type
_entity_poly.pdbx_seq_one_letter_code
_entity_poly.pdbx_strand_id
1 'polypeptide(L)'
;MLKIDQYEFKYVCDIMPETDDDGNIIEYYPQGLYRRKESVELHENGKGPFCGFKIPACWAGKEGVYCIYSDDQLVYVGECVDLSKRFNMGYGNISPRNC
;
A
#
# COMPACT_ATOMS: atom_id res chain seq x y z
N MET A 1 -14.38 -4.30 -17.30
CA MET A 1 -14.54 -5.44 -16.36
C MET A 1 -13.45 -6.42 -16.71
N LEU A 2 -12.56 -6.71 -15.76
CA LEU A 2 -11.38 -7.55 -15.99
C LEU A 2 -11.76 -9.01 -15.77
N LYS A 3 -11.35 -9.91 -16.68
CA LYS A 3 -11.51 -11.36 -16.51
C LYS A 3 -10.14 -12.01 -16.48
N ILE A 4 -9.92 -12.85 -15.49
CA ILE A 4 -8.75 -13.72 -15.41
C ILE A 4 -9.29 -15.14 -15.39
N ASP A 5 -9.07 -15.87 -16.47
CA ASP A 5 -9.72 -17.15 -16.74
C ASP A 5 -11.27 -17.00 -16.65
N GLN A 6 -11.92 -17.78 -15.79
CA GLN A 6 -13.37 -17.75 -15.56
C GLN A 6 -13.82 -16.74 -14.48
N TYR A 7 -12.89 -16.04 -13.82
CA TYR A 7 -13.20 -15.16 -12.71
C TYR A 7 -13.31 -13.70 -13.15
N GLU A 8 -14.37 -13.04 -12.71
CA GLU A 8 -14.61 -11.62 -12.94
C GLU A 8 -14.07 -10.78 -11.78
N PHE A 9 -13.26 -9.79 -12.12
CA PHE A 9 -12.71 -8.84 -11.17
C PHE A 9 -13.36 -7.47 -11.35
N LYS A 10 -13.71 -6.87 -10.21
CA LYS A 10 -14.20 -5.50 -10.13
C LYS A 10 -13.02 -4.56 -9.87
N TYR A 11 -12.95 -3.49 -10.65
CA TYR A 11 -12.00 -2.41 -10.39
C TYR A 11 -12.30 -1.75 -9.04
N VAL A 12 -11.24 -1.57 -8.25
CA VAL A 12 -11.30 -1.02 -6.88
C VAL A 12 -10.95 0.46 -6.91
N CYS A 13 -9.70 0.78 -7.23
CA CYS A 13 -9.15 2.12 -7.43
C CYS A 13 -7.73 2.00 -7.99
N ASP A 14 -7.17 3.14 -8.40
CA ASP A 14 -5.73 3.27 -8.62
C ASP A 14 -5.03 3.41 -7.26
N ILE A 15 -3.83 2.86 -7.15
CA ILE A 15 -2.99 3.00 -5.96
C ILE A 15 -2.08 4.19 -6.20
N MET A 16 -2.44 5.34 -5.64
CA MET A 16 -1.75 6.61 -5.85
C MET A 16 -1.14 7.11 -4.53
N PRO A 17 0.07 7.69 -4.56
CA PRO A 17 0.62 8.38 -3.41
C PRO A 17 -0.30 9.52 -2.94
N GLU A 18 -0.32 9.77 -1.63
CA GLU A 18 -0.94 10.97 -1.06
C GLU A 18 -0.17 12.21 -1.51
N THR A 19 -0.90 13.27 -1.89
CA THR A 19 -0.33 14.54 -2.35
C THR A 19 -0.78 15.70 -1.46
N ASP A 20 0.03 16.75 -1.41
CA ASP A 20 -0.36 18.04 -0.81
C ASP A 20 -1.31 18.82 -1.73
N ASP A 21 -1.71 20.02 -1.29
CA ASP A 21 -2.62 20.90 -2.02
C ASP A 21 -2.04 21.39 -3.37
N ASP A 22 -0.72 21.34 -3.53
CA ASP A 22 0.00 21.71 -4.76
C ASP A 22 0.22 20.50 -5.69
N GLY A 23 -0.20 19.30 -5.28
CA GLY A 23 -0.06 18.07 -6.03
C GLY A 23 1.31 17.39 -5.90
N ASN A 24 2.18 17.84 -4.98
CA ASN A 24 3.44 17.17 -4.70
C ASN A 24 3.20 15.95 -3.81
N ILE A 25 3.96 14.87 -4.04
CA ILE A 25 3.89 13.68 -3.20
C ILE A 25 4.33 14.03 -1.78
N ILE A 26 3.53 13.65 -0.79
CA ILE A 26 3.88 13.83 0.62
C ILE A 26 4.91 12.78 1.00
N GLU A 27 6.09 13.24 1.41
CA GLU A 27 7.16 12.39 1.90
C GLU A 27 7.12 12.25 3.43
N TYR A 28 7.32 11.01 3.89
CA TYR A 28 7.38 10.66 5.30
C TYR A 28 8.76 10.14 5.68
N TYR A 29 9.22 10.54 6.87
CA TYR A 29 10.50 10.14 7.46
C TYR A 29 10.33 9.55 8.89
N PRO A 30 9.51 8.50 9.09
CA PRO A 30 9.16 7.97 10.41
C PRO A 30 10.36 7.38 11.19
N GLN A 31 11.45 7.01 10.52
CA GLN A 31 12.72 6.65 11.15
C GLN A 31 13.25 7.78 12.05
N GLY A 32 12.97 9.04 11.70
CA GLY A 32 13.27 10.22 12.51
C GLY A 32 12.47 10.31 13.81
N LEU A 33 11.46 9.47 14.03
CA LEU A 33 10.66 9.44 15.25
C LEU A 33 11.07 8.32 16.22
N TYR A 34 11.99 7.44 15.82
CA TYR A 34 12.41 6.33 16.66
C TYR A 34 13.20 6.83 17.87
N ARG A 35 12.78 6.43 19.08
CA ARG A 35 13.41 6.85 20.34
C ARG A 35 14.87 6.40 20.49
N ARG A 36 15.29 5.38 19.75
CA ARG A 36 16.66 4.83 19.71
C ARG A 36 17.20 4.75 18.27
N LYS A 37 17.26 5.89 17.58
CA LYS A 37 17.67 5.96 16.16
C LYS A 37 19.03 5.28 15.89
N GLU A 38 19.92 5.29 16.87
CA GLU A 38 21.28 4.74 16.77
C GLU A 38 21.35 3.23 17.01
N SER A 39 20.33 2.61 17.61
CA SER A 39 20.34 1.19 17.98
C SER A 39 19.28 0.36 17.25
N VAL A 40 18.55 0.96 16.33
CA VAL A 40 17.48 0.28 15.59
C VAL A 40 17.99 0.04 14.19
N GLU A 41 18.25 -1.22 13.89
CA GLU A 41 18.52 -1.65 12.52
C GLU A 41 17.25 -1.43 11.68
N LEU A 42 17.42 -0.67 10.61
CA LEU A 42 16.39 -0.43 9.61
C LEU A 42 16.53 -1.48 8.53
N HIS A 43 15.44 -1.75 7.79
CA HIS A 43 15.59 -2.48 6.54
C HIS A 43 16.48 -1.70 5.55
N GLU A 44 17.01 -2.34 4.52
CA GLU A 44 17.85 -1.67 3.51
C GLU A 44 17.16 -0.45 2.88
N ASN A 45 15.85 -0.55 2.67
CA ASN A 45 14.99 0.53 2.16
C ASN A 45 14.37 1.38 3.28
N GLY A 46 14.71 1.10 4.53
CA GLY A 46 14.16 1.71 5.74
C GLY A 46 14.54 3.18 5.95
N LYS A 47 15.49 3.70 5.17
CA LYS A 47 15.95 5.10 5.24
C LYS A 47 14.98 6.09 4.58
N GLY A 48 14.02 5.61 3.79
CA GLY A 48 13.08 6.44 3.05
C GLY A 48 13.74 7.26 1.91
N PRO A 49 13.04 8.27 1.37
CA PRO A 49 11.71 8.72 1.77
C PRO A 49 10.62 7.67 1.53
N PHE A 50 9.53 7.78 2.26
CA PHE A 50 8.32 6.98 2.04
C PHE A 50 7.18 7.86 1.58
N CYS A 51 6.22 7.29 0.85
CA CYS A 51 4.92 7.91 0.62
C CYS A 51 3.81 7.07 1.26
N GLY A 52 2.69 7.73 1.58
CA GLY A 52 1.47 7.06 2.01
C GLY A 52 0.54 6.85 0.83
N PHE A 53 -0.34 5.85 0.93
CA PHE A 53 -1.49 5.69 0.06
C PHE A 53 -2.61 4.99 0.83
N LYS A 54 -3.84 5.12 0.33
CA LYS A 54 -5.00 4.39 0.88
C LYS A 54 -5.95 4.00 -0.24
N ILE A 55 -6.64 2.88 -0.05
CA ILE A 55 -7.81 2.51 -0.86
C ILE A 55 -9.10 2.91 -0.13
N PRO A 56 -10.22 3.11 -0.85
CA PRO A 56 -11.49 3.53 -0.25
C PRO A 56 -11.98 2.59 0.86
N ALA A 57 -12.42 3.18 1.98
CA ALA A 57 -12.89 2.43 3.15
C ALA A 57 -14.19 1.62 2.90
N CYS A 58 -14.92 1.89 1.81
CA CYS A 58 -16.12 1.13 1.44
C CYS A 58 -15.82 -0.36 1.11
N TRP A 59 -14.55 -0.72 0.97
CA TRP A 59 -14.07 -2.10 0.80
C TRP A 59 -13.75 -2.81 2.12
N ALA A 60 -14.05 -2.21 3.27
CA ALA A 60 -13.89 -2.85 4.57
C ALA A 60 -14.73 -4.14 4.67
N GLY A 61 -14.15 -5.18 5.26
CA GLY A 61 -14.78 -6.49 5.42
C GLY A 61 -15.00 -7.28 4.13
N LYS A 62 -14.45 -6.82 2.99
CA LYS A 62 -14.49 -7.59 1.74
C LYS A 62 -13.34 -8.60 1.72
N GLU A 63 -13.68 -9.87 1.83
CA GLU A 63 -12.76 -10.99 1.67
C GLU A 63 -12.65 -11.44 0.22
N GLY A 64 -11.54 -12.10 -0.13
CA GLY A 64 -11.33 -12.72 -1.44
C GLY A 64 -9.94 -12.47 -2.02
N VAL A 65 -9.85 -12.64 -3.33
CA VAL A 65 -8.63 -12.47 -4.12
C VAL A 65 -8.61 -11.10 -4.78
N TYR A 66 -7.46 -10.43 -4.78
CA TYR A 66 -7.22 -9.17 -5.47
C TYR A 66 -6.01 -9.28 -6.39
N CYS A 67 -5.97 -8.39 -7.38
CA CYS A 67 -4.87 -8.27 -8.31
C CYS A 67 -4.32 -6.85 -8.26
N ILE A 68 -3.00 -6.71 -8.40
CA ILE A 68 -2.33 -5.43 -8.60
C ILE A 68 -1.77 -5.42 -10.01
N TYR A 69 -2.08 -4.35 -10.73
CA TYR A 69 -1.58 -4.08 -12.06
C TYR A 69 -0.63 -2.88 -12.00
N SER A 70 0.46 -2.96 -12.78
CA SER A 70 1.29 -1.81 -13.12
C SER A 70 1.06 -1.55 -14.59
N ASP A 71 0.47 -0.40 -14.91
CA ASP A 71 -0.14 -0.15 -16.22
C ASP A 71 -1.10 -1.29 -16.61
N ASP A 72 -0.85 -1.96 -17.73
CA ASP A 72 -1.67 -3.09 -18.21
C ASP A 72 -1.11 -4.47 -17.80
N GLN A 73 -0.03 -4.51 -17.01
CA GLN A 73 0.62 -5.76 -16.60
C GLN A 73 0.17 -6.21 -15.21
N LEU A 74 -0.37 -7.43 -15.11
CA LEU A 74 -0.61 -8.09 -13.82
C LEU A 74 0.74 -8.38 -13.14
N VAL A 75 1.02 -7.70 -12.02
CA VAL A 75 2.29 -7.85 -11.30
C VAL A 75 2.15 -8.65 -10.01
N TYR A 76 0.93 -8.73 -9.45
CA TYR A 76 0.71 -9.44 -8.20
C TYR A 76 -0.73 -9.93 -8.06
N VAL A 77 -0.90 -11.12 -7.47
CA VAL A 77 -2.19 -11.68 -7.04
C VAL A 77 -2.07 -12.04 -5.57
N GLY A 78 -3.03 -11.60 -4.76
CA GLY A 78 -3.04 -11.88 -3.33
C GLY A 78 -4.43 -12.13 -2.78
N GLU A 79 -4.49 -12.63 -1.55
CA GLU A 79 -5.74 -12.88 -0.83
C GLU A 79 -5.84 -12.05 0.46
N CYS A 80 -7.08 -11.83 0.89
CA CYS A 80 -7.36 -11.11 2.12
C CYS A 80 -8.71 -11.52 2.72
N VAL A 81 -8.82 -11.38 4.04
CA VAL A 81 -10.09 -11.47 4.78
C VAL A 81 -10.78 -10.10 4.88
N ASP A 82 -10.05 -9.02 4.61
CA ASP A 82 -10.54 -7.64 4.61
C ASP A 82 -9.63 -6.80 3.71
N LEU A 83 -10.14 -6.43 2.53
CA LEU A 83 -9.38 -5.73 1.51
C LEU A 83 -8.89 -4.36 1.99
N SER A 84 -9.76 -3.57 2.64
CA SER A 84 -9.40 -2.26 3.17
C SER A 84 -8.28 -2.37 4.21
N LYS A 85 -8.38 -3.34 5.14
CA LYS A 85 -7.33 -3.55 6.15
C LYS A 85 -6.02 -4.04 5.52
N ARG A 86 -6.08 -4.96 4.56
CA ARG A 86 -4.90 -5.49 3.87
C ARG A 86 -4.08 -4.35 3.25
N PHE A 87 -4.75 -3.44 2.53
CA PHE A 87 -4.06 -2.32 1.89
C PHE A 87 -3.72 -1.22 2.90
N ASN A 88 -4.68 -0.70 3.65
CA ASN A 88 -4.48 0.53 4.45
C ASN A 88 -3.63 0.31 5.71
N MET A 89 -3.60 -0.91 6.27
CA MET A 89 -2.77 -1.23 7.44
C MET A 89 -1.60 -2.16 7.12
N GLY A 90 -1.71 -2.98 6.07
CA GLY A 90 -0.65 -3.89 5.67
C GLY A 90 0.39 -3.25 4.76
N TYR A 91 -0.04 -2.51 3.72
CA TYR A 91 0.87 -1.92 2.73
C TYR A 91 1.02 -0.40 2.87
N GLY A 92 -0.07 0.32 3.09
CA GLY A 92 -0.09 1.78 3.22
C GLY A 92 0.41 2.29 4.58
N ASN A 93 0.66 1.40 5.54
CA ASN A 93 1.26 1.76 6.82
C ASN A 93 2.79 1.63 6.76
N ILE A 94 3.49 2.74 6.95
CA ILE A 94 4.94 2.81 6.82
C ILE A 94 5.61 2.27 8.09
N SER A 95 6.35 1.18 7.95
CA SER A 95 7.17 0.61 9.02
C SER A 95 8.62 0.47 8.56
N PRO A 96 9.50 1.44 8.83
CA PRO A 96 10.91 1.44 8.38
C PRO A 96 11.73 0.16 8.65
N ARG A 97 11.27 -0.69 9.56
CA ARG A 97 11.91 -1.99 9.88
C ARG A 97 11.48 -3.13 8.97
N ASN A 98 10.31 -3.00 8.34
CA ASN A 98 9.65 -4.04 7.56
C ASN A 98 9.37 -3.55 6.12
N CYS A 99 10.06 -2.49 5.69
CA CYS A 99 9.90 -1.87 4.37
C CYS A 99 10.73 -2.57 3.32
#